data_AF-A0A8T7AA83-F1
#
_entry.id   AF-A0A8T7AA83-F1
#
_cell.length_a   1.000
_cell.length_b   1.000
_cell.length_c   1.000
_cell.angle_alpha   90.00
_cell.angle_beta   90.00
_cell.angle_gamma   90.00
#
_symmetry.space_group_name_H-M   'P 1'
#
loop_
_entity.id
_entity.type
_entity.pdbx_description
1 polymer ?
#
loop_
_entity_poly.entity_id
_entity_poly.type
_entity_poly.pdbx_seq_one_letter_code
_entity_poly.pdbx_strand_id
1 'polypeptide(L)' 'MTYTAEQFAEQLFGEFALDKSATFYVAYSGGVDSTVLLHLTSQVMKQYGCSVVALHVN' A
#
# COMPACT_ATOMS: atom_id res chain seq x y z
N MET A 1 10.01 -2.76 -17.10
CA MET A 1 9.53 -1.50 -16.49
C MET A 1 9.43 -1.76 -14.99
N THR A 2 10.09 -0.95 -14.18
CA THR A 2 10.03 -1.07 -12.71
C THR A 2 8.94 -0.15 -12.21
N TYR A 3 7.91 -0.71 -11.58
CA TYR A 3 6.83 0.06 -10.98
C TYR A 3 7.33 0.66 -9.66
N THR A 4 7.33 1.99 -9.52
CA THR A 4 7.95 2.68 -8.38
C THR A 4 6.94 2.99 -7.28
N ALA A 5 7.44 3.21 -6.05
CA ALA A 5 6.61 3.66 -4.93
C ALA A 5 5.92 5.02 -5.22
N GLU A 6 6.57 5.89 -5.98
CA GLU A 6 6.02 7.20 -6.38
C GLU A 6 4.83 7.05 -7.33
N GLN A 7 4.93 6.15 -8.32
CA GLN A 7 3.82 5.83 -9.22
C GLN A 7 2.63 5.25 -8.44
N PHE A 8 2.90 4.37 -7.46
CA PHE A 8 1.86 3.82 -6.60
C PHE A 8 1.22 4.89 -5.71
N ALA A 9 2.02 5.81 -5.15
CA ALA A 9 1.53 6.90 -4.34
C ALA A 9 0.62 7.85 -5.15
N GLU A 10 0.96 8.14 -6.41
CA GLU A 10 0.12 8.96 -7.31
C GLU A 10 -1.23 8.28 -7.57
N GLN A 11 -1.25 6.97 -7.78
CA GLN A 11 -2.52 6.24 -7.92
C GLN A 11 -3.34 6.28 -6.63
N LEU A 12 -2.74 6.05 -5.47
CA LEU A 12 -3.46 6.06 -4.20
C LEU A 12 -4.01 7.45 -3.83
N PHE A 13 -3.20 8.49 -3.92
CA PHE A 13 -3.54 9.80 -3.38
C PHE A 13 -4.01 10.80 -4.43
N GLY A 14 -3.60 10.62 -5.69
CA GLY A 14 -4.04 11.44 -6.82
C GLY A 14 -5.30 10.87 -7.45
N GLU A 15 -5.22 9.65 -7.99
CA GLU A 15 -6.33 9.03 -8.74
C GLU A 15 -7.48 8.58 -7.83
N PHE A 16 -7.17 7.83 -6.77
CA PHE A 16 -8.16 7.33 -5.82
C PHE A 16 -8.50 8.32 -4.70
N ALA A 17 -7.79 9.45 -4.62
CA ALA A 17 -8.00 10.51 -3.64
C ALA A 17 -8.08 10.00 -2.18
N LEU A 18 -7.29 8.97 -1.84
CA LEU A 18 -7.28 8.42 -0.49
C LEU A 18 -6.64 9.40 0.49
N ASP A 19 -7.16 9.43 1.71
CA ASP A 19 -6.62 10.27 2.77
C ASP A 19 -5.26 9.73 3.24
N LYS A 20 -4.22 10.56 3.15
CA LYS A 20 -2.86 10.24 3.61
C LYS A 20 -2.79 10.01 5.13
N SER A 21 -3.74 10.54 5.90
CA SER A 21 -3.79 10.34 7.36
C SER A 21 -4.52 9.05 7.76
N ALA A 22 -5.17 8.37 6.82
CA ALA A 22 -5.91 7.14 7.09
C ALA A 22 -4.98 5.96 7.42
N THR A 23 -5.55 4.96 8.10
CA THR A 23 -4.92 3.65 8.26
C THR A 23 -5.33 2.75 7.11
N PHE A 24 -4.35 2.19 6.40
CA PHE A 24 -4.55 1.32 5.26
C PHE A 24 -4.52 -0.14 5.72
N TYR A 25 -5.47 -0.94 5.24
CA TYR A 25 -5.53 -2.36 5.52
C TYR A 25 -5.29 -3.16 4.24
N VAL A 26 -4.34 -4.08 4.28
CA VAL A 26 -4.04 -4.99 3.17
C VAL A 26 -4.56 -6.37 3.53
N ALA A 27 -5.51 -6.89 2.73
CA ALA A 27 -5.92 -8.29 2.83
C ALA A 27 -4.76 -9.19 2.37
N TYR A 28 -4.09 -9.81 3.34
CA TYR A 28 -2.89 -10.59 3.13
C TYR A 28 -3.23 -12.08 3.10
N SER A 29 -3.21 -12.71 1.93
CA SER A 29 -3.49 -14.15 1.77
C SER A 29 -2.24 -15.03 1.88
N GLY A 30 -1.04 -14.43 1.87
CA GLY A 30 0.23 -15.14 1.71
C GLY A 30 0.61 -15.39 0.25
N GLY A 31 -0.29 -15.11 -0.70
CA GLY A 31 0.00 -15.15 -2.14
C GLY A 31 0.90 -14.00 -2.59
N VAL A 32 1.48 -14.16 -3.79
CA VAL A 32 2.40 -13.18 -4.39
C VAL A 32 1.74 -11.81 -4.53
N ASP A 33 0.49 -11.76 -5.01
CA ASP A 33 -0.24 -10.50 -5.21
C ASP A 33 -0.35 -9.69 -3.92
N SER A 34 -0.80 -10.34 -2.85
CA SER A 34 -0.95 -9.71 -1.54
C SER A 34 0.39 -9.31 -0.91
N THR A 35 1.46 -10.06 -1.21
CA THR A 35 2.82 -9.76 -0.75
C THR A 35 3.39 -8.54 -1.46
N VAL A 36 3.22 -8.45 -2.78
CA VAL A 36 3.68 -7.31 -3.58
C VAL A 36 2.89 -6.05 -3.21
N LEU A 37 1.57 -6.17 -3.05
CA LEU A 37 0.72 -5.06 -2.62
C LEU A 37 1.14 -4.53 -1.24
N LEU A 38 1.35 -5.42 -0.27
CA LEU A 38 1.83 -5.04 1.07
C LEU A 38 3.20 -4.38 1.00
N HIS A 39 4.11 -4.88 0.17
CA HIS A 39 5.44 -4.31 -0.01
C HIS A 39 5.38 -2.88 -0.57
N LEU A 40 4.64 -2.67 -1.67
CA LEU A 40 4.48 -1.36 -2.29
C LEU A 40 3.81 -0.37 -1.33
N THR A 41 2.76 -0.80 -0.66
CA THR A 41 2.06 0.03 0.35
C THR A 41 3.02 0.40 1.47
N SER A 42 3.77 -0.54 2.04
CA SER A 42 4.75 -0.28 3.10
C SER A 42 5.81 0.76 2.68
N GLN A 43 6.30 0.72 1.44
CA GLN A 43 7.24 1.73 0.94
C GLN A 43 6.63 3.14 0.88
N VAL A 44 5.41 3.27 0.33
CA VAL A 44 4.69 4.54 0.30
C VAL A 44 4.43 5.06 1.72
N MET A 45 4.01 4.19 2.62
CA MET A 45 3.67 4.56 4.00
C MET A 45 4.90 5.07 4.75
N LYS A 46 6.08 4.45 4.54
CA LYS A 46 7.35 4.93 5.08
C LYS A 46 7.75 6.32 4.55
N GLN A 47 7.44 6.61 3.28
CA GLN A 47 7.78 7.89 2.65
C GLN A 47 6.86 9.03 3.06
N TYR A 48 5.56 8.76 3.25
CA TYR A 48 4.53 9.79 3.49
C TYR A 48 3.98 9.81 4.93
N GLY A 49 4.47 8.95 5.82
CA GLY A 49 4.08 8.95 7.24
C GLY A 49 2.71 8.31 7.53
N CYS A 50 2.22 7.49 6.62
CA CYS A 50 0.92 6.81 6.73
C CYS A 50 1.07 5.47 7.48
N SER A 51 -0.03 4.87 7.96
CA SER A 51 -0.02 3.57 8.66
C SER A 51 -0.59 2.46 7.80
N VAL A 52 0.06 1.29 7.76
CA VAL A 52 -0.44 0.09 7.07
C VAL A 52 -0.50 -1.12 8.01
N VAL A 53 -1.60 -1.88 7.91
CA VAL A 53 -1.83 -3.12 8.66
C VAL A 53 -2.12 -4.24 7.67
N ALA A 54 -1.41 -5.35 7.78
CA ALA A 54 -1.73 -6.57 7.06
C ALA A 54 -2.76 -7.39 7.85
N LEU A 55 -3.86 -7.79 7.20
CA LEU A 55 -4.89 -8.63 7.78
C LEU A 55 -4.85 -10.01 7.11
N HIS A 56 -4.54 -11.04 7.89
CA HIS A 56 -4.58 -12.44 7.46
C HIS A 56 -5.71 -13.16 8.18
N VAL A 57 -6.51 -13.94 7.44
CA VAL A 57 -7.58 -14.78 7.99
C VAL A 57 -7.19 -16.24 7.73
N ASN A 58 -7.15 -17.03 8.80
CA ASN A 58 -6.86 -18.47 8.77
C ASN A 58 -8.10 -19.29 8.43
#